data_AF-A0AA86MF31-F1
#
_entry.id   AF-A0AA86MF31-F1
#
_cell.length_a   1.000
_cell.length_b   1.000
_cell.length_c   1.000
_cell.angle_alpha   90.00
_cell.angle_beta   90.00
_cell.angle_gamma   90.00
#
_symmetry.space_group_name_H-M   'P 1'
#
loop_
_entity.id
_entity.type
_entity.pdbx_description
1 polymer ?
#
loop_
_entity_poly.entity_id
_entity_poly.type
_entity_poly.pdbx_seq_one_letter_code
_entity_poly.pdbx_strand_id
1 'polypeptide(L)'
;MAQISALNAERTKTIEEWFGLFGALGFFGSICLLGYQALLWLREGQWTPIPISSVLGKLNIDYYSLVDISWAGAQKIVVWLLDLPLSLGIVVFGGLFGALVGYLISEISLFRK
;
A
#
# COMPACT_ATOMS: atom_id res chain seq x y z
N MET A 1 4.80 14.84 -35.76
CA MET A 1 5.49 15.07 -34.47
C MET A 1 4.58 15.71 -33.41
N ALA A 2 3.83 16.78 -33.71
CA ALA A 2 2.94 17.45 -32.73
C ALA A 2 1.85 16.53 -32.12
N GLN A 3 1.22 15.66 -32.92
CA GLN A 3 0.22 14.70 -32.43
C GLN A 3 0.78 13.70 -31.41
N ILE A 4 2.00 13.20 -31.63
CA ILE A 4 2.65 12.26 -30.71
C ILE A 4 3.02 12.96 -29.38
N SER A 5 3.39 14.23 -29.45
CA SER A 5 3.65 15.05 -28.25
C SER A 5 2.39 15.27 -27.42
N ALA A 6 1.25 15.58 -28.06
CA ALA A 6 -0.02 15.80 -27.38
C ALA A 6 -0.54 14.52 -26.70
N LEU A 7 -0.45 13.38 -27.41
CA LEU A 7 -0.90 12.09 -26.91
C LEU A 7 -0.06 11.59 -25.71
N ASN A 8 1.24 11.91 -25.70
CA ASN A 8 2.10 11.63 -24.55
C ASN A 8 1.78 12.51 -23.33
N ALA A 9 1.45 13.78 -23.54
CA ALA A 9 1.11 14.72 -22.47
C ALA A 9 -0.24 14.37 -21.79
N GLU A 10 -1.22 13.93 -22.59
CA GLU A 10 -2.50 13.47 -22.08
C GLU A 10 -2.31 12.20 -21.23
N ARG A 11 -1.50 11.25 -21.71
CA ARG A 11 -1.19 10.02 -20.98
C ARG A 11 -0.48 10.26 -19.64
N THR A 12 0.47 11.18 -19.58
CA THR A 12 1.17 11.51 -18.32
C THR A 12 0.21 12.14 -17.31
N LYS A 13 -0.69 13.01 -17.75
CA LYS A 13 -1.69 13.63 -16.89
C LYS A 13 -2.67 12.61 -16.31
N THR A 14 -3.17 11.69 -17.12
CA THR A 14 -4.05 10.61 -16.65
C THR A 14 -3.35 9.76 -15.58
N ILE A 15 -2.08 9.44 -15.77
CA ILE A 15 -1.28 8.67 -14.80
C ILE A 15 -1.13 9.43 -13.47
N GLU A 16 -0.87 10.73 -13.49
CA GLU A 16 -0.80 11.59 -12.30
C GLU A 16 -2.13 11.65 -11.54
N GLU A 17 -3.26 11.72 -12.24
CA GLU A 17 -4.60 11.70 -11.64
C GLU A 17 -4.88 10.36 -10.93
N TRP A 18 -4.52 9.23 -11.54
CA TRP A 18 -4.60 7.93 -10.88
C TRP A 18 -3.70 7.86 -9.64
N PHE A 19 -2.49 8.45 -9.66
CA PHE A 19 -1.65 8.53 -8.46
C PHE A 19 -2.31 9.32 -7.33
N GLY A 20 -2.85 10.50 -7.65
CA GLY A 20 -3.57 11.32 -6.69
C GLY A 20 -4.74 10.57 -6.07
N LEU A 21 -5.49 9.82 -6.90
CA LEU A 21 -6.61 9.01 -6.44
C LEU A 21 -6.17 7.86 -5.52
N PHE A 22 -5.20 7.04 -5.92
CA PHE A 22 -4.74 5.90 -5.11
C PHE A 22 -4.10 6.35 -3.80
N GLY A 23 -3.29 7.42 -3.84
CA GLY A 23 -2.70 8.02 -2.63
C GLY A 23 -3.78 8.56 -1.69
N ALA A 24 -4.76 9.30 -2.21
CA ALA A 24 -5.86 9.80 -1.41
C ALA A 24 -6.70 8.67 -0.80
N LEU A 25 -7.05 7.64 -1.57
CA LEU A 25 -7.79 6.47 -1.09
C LEU A 25 -7.04 5.73 0.03
N GLY A 26 -5.71 5.55 -0.12
CA GLY A 26 -4.88 4.97 0.93
C GLY A 26 -4.87 5.81 2.22
N PHE A 27 -4.70 7.12 2.09
CA PHE A 27 -4.68 8.04 3.23
C PHE A 27 -6.02 8.12 3.96
N PHE A 28 -7.12 8.39 3.24
CA PHE A 28 -8.46 8.45 3.82
C PHE A 28 -8.92 7.10 4.34
N GLY A 29 -8.63 6.01 3.62
CA GLY A 29 -8.88 4.65 4.08
C GLY A 29 -8.21 4.36 5.41
N SER A 30 -6.96 4.81 5.60
CA SER A 30 -6.21 4.66 6.86
C SER A 30 -6.85 5.43 8.01
N ILE A 31 -7.28 6.67 7.78
CA ILE A 31 -7.97 7.49 8.79
C ILE A 31 -9.30 6.86 9.18
N CYS A 32 -10.10 6.39 8.21
CA CYS A 32 -11.36 5.71 8.47
C CYS A 32 -11.16 4.43 9.29
N LEU A 33 -10.12 3.64 8.99
CA LEU A 33 -9.77 2.44 9.75
C LEU A 33 -9.36 2.76 11.19
N LEU A 34 -8.55 3.80 11.38
CA LEU A 34 -8.17 4.30 12.71
C LEU A 34 -9.39 4.79 13.50
N GLY A 35 -10.28 5.55 12.86
CA GLY A 35 -11.53 6.00 13.46
C GLY A 35 -12.44 4.84 13.86
N TYR A 36 -12.53 3.81 13.03
CA TYR A 36 -13.27 2.59 13.35
C TYR A 36 -12.66 1.84 14.54
N GLN A 37 -11.33 1.69 14.60
CA GLN A 37 -10.62 1.10 15.74
C GLN A 37 -10.85 1.92 17.03
N ALA A 38 -10.84 3.24 16.95
CA ALA A 38 -11.14 4.11 18.08
C ALA A 38 -12.60 3.97 18.56
N LEU A 39 -13.57 3.82 17.65
CA LEU A 39 -14.96 3.55 18.01
C LEU A 39 -15.14 2.20 18.69
N LEU A 40 -14.48 1.15 18.20
CA LEU A 40 -14.46 -0.16 18.84
C LEU A 40 -13.83 -0.09 20.24
N TRP A 41 -12.71 0.62 20.37
CA TRP A 41 -12.08 0.84 21.66
C TRP A 41 -13.00 1.55 22.66
N LEU A 42 -13.71 2.60 22.23
CA LEU A 42 -14.69 3.29 23.08
C LEU A 42 -15.87 2.40 23.49
N ARG A 43 -16.25 1.43 22.65
CA ARG A 43 -17.37 0.52 22.91
C ARG A 43 -16.98 -0.67 23.79
N GLU A 44 -15.82 -1.25 23.55
CA GLU A 44 -15.38 -2.52 24.16
C GLU A 44 -14.37 -2.30 25.30
N GLY A 45 -13.86 -1.08 25.46
CA GLY A 45 -12.86 -0.73 26.48
C GLY A 45 -11.48 -1.32 26.23
N GLN A 46 -11.29 -2.07 25.15
CA GLN A 46 -10.03 -2.70 24.76
C GLN A 46 -9.66 -2.29 23.34
N TRP A 47 -8.38 -1.97 23.14
CA TRP A 47 -7.89 -1.63 21.81
C TRP A 47 -7.72 -2.91 21.01
N THR A 48 -8.47 -3.05 19.92
CA THR A 48 -8.45 -4.25 19.07
C THR A 48 -7.65 -3.97 17.81
N PRO A 49 -6.32 -4.22 17.78
CA PRO A 49 -5.55 -4.09 16.56
C PRO A 49 -6.07 -5.09 15.54
N ILE A 50 -6.37 -4.61 14.33
CA ILE A 50 -6.70 -5.48 13.20
C ILE A 50 -5.37 -5.77 12.49
N PRO A 51 -4.80 -6.99 12.60
CA PRO A 51 -3.52 -7.30 11.96
C PRO A 51 -3.72 -7.46 10.44
N ILE A 52 -2.66 -7.23 9.67
CA ILE A 52 -2.68 -7.39 8.19
C ILE A 52 -3.00 -8.85 7.83
N SER A 53 -2.45 -9.81 8.59
CA SER A 53 -2.71 -11.24 8.44
C SER A 53 -4.21 -11.60 8.47
N SER A 54 -5.02 -10.92 9.28
CA SER A 54 -6.48 -11.12 9.33
C SER A 54 -7.19 -10.71 8.04
N VAL A 55 -6.70 -9.68 7.34
CA VAL A 55 -7.27 -9.26 6.05
C VAL A 55 -6.86 -10.22 4.95
N LEU A 56 -5.59 -10.62 4.92
CA LEU A 56 -5.07 -11.59 3.95
C LEU A 56 -5.80 -12.93 4.07
N GLY A 57 -6.06 -13.40 5.29
CA GLY A 57 -6.87 -14.60 5.53
C GLY A 57 -8.29 -14.48 5.00
N LYS A 58 -8.94 -13.31 5.14
CA LYS A 58 -10.28 -13.06 4.56
C LYS A 58 -10.28 -13.06 3.03
N LEU A 59 -9.16 -12.72 2.40
CA LEU A 59 -8.98 -12.76 0.95
C LEU A 59 -8.57 -14.15 0.43
N ASN A 60 -8.52 -15.16 1.30
CA ASN A 60 -8.03 -16.51 0.98
C ASN A 60 -6.58 -16.51 0.44
N ILE A 61 -5.80 -15.50 0.83
CA ILE A 61 -4.39 -15.41 0.47
C ILE A 61 -3.60 -16.15 1.56
N ASP A 62 -3.09 -17.32 1.22
CA ASP A 62 -2.16 -18.05 2.07
C ASP A 62 -0.78 -17.38 2.01
N TYR A 63 -0.56 -16.42 2.90
CA TYR A 63 0.69 -15.70 2.97
C TYR A 63 1.85 -16.57 3.50
N TYR A 64 1.57 -17.67 4.20
CA TYR A 64 2.63 -18.58 4.66
C TYR A 64 3.25 -19.35 3.49
N SER A 65 2.47 -19.73 2.48
CA SER A 65 3.01 -20.35 1.26
C SER A 65 3.68 -19.36 0.30
N LEU A 66 3.35 -18.06 0.40
CA LEU A 66 4.05 -17.01 -0.34
C LEU A 66 5.43 -16.66 0.24
N VAL A 67 5.67 -16.97 1.51
CA VAL A 67 6.91 -16.67 2.23
C VAL A 67 7.72 -17.97 2.40
N ASP A 68 8.14 -18.57 1.28
CA ASP A 68 9.13 -19.65 1.29
C ASP A 68 10.55 -19.08 1.38
N ILE A 69 10.86 -18.49 2.54
CA ILE A 69 12.17 -17.90 2.81
C ILE A 69 12.99 -18.89 3.64
N SER A 70 14.06 -19.43 3.04
CA SER A 70 14.97 -20.38 3.71
C SER A 70 15.68 -19.80 4.94
N TRP A 71 15.74 -18.47 5.05
CA TRP A 71 16.32 -17.78 6.20
C TRP A 71 15.26 -17.53 7.29
N ALA A 72 15.32 -18.33 8.36
CA ALA A 72 14.40 -18.24 9.50
C ALA A 72 14.31 -16.84 10.14
N GLY A 73 15.39 -16.05 10.09
CA GLY A 73 15.39 -14.67 10.55
C GLY A 73 14.48 -13.77 9.72
N ALA A 74 14.59 -13.81 8.39
CA ALA A 74 13.72 -13.04 7.50
C ALA A 74 12.27 -13.51 7.60
N GLN A 75 12.02 -14.82 7.68
CA GLN A 75 10.66 -15.33 7.86
C GLN A 75 10.01 -14.72 9.10
N LYS A 76 10.74 -14.63 10.22
CA LYS A 76 10.26 -14.01 11.45
C LYS A 76 10.00 -12.51 11.31
N ILE A 77 10.84 -11.79 10.56
CA ILE A 77 10.64 -10.36 10.27
C ILE A 77 9.38 -10.15 9.43
N VAL A 78 9.14 -10.99 8.42
CA VAL A 78 7.94 -10.88 7.57
C VAL A 78 6.68 -11.20 8.35
N VAL A 79 6.68 -12.26 9.17
CA VAL A 79 5.55 -12.57 10.05
C VAL A 79 5.28 -11.43 11.03
N TRP A 80 6.33 -10.88 11.64
CA TRP A 80 6.19 -9.71 12.53
C TRP A 80 5.59 -8.49 11.81
N LEU A 81 5.98 -8.26 10.56
CA LEU A 81 5.43 -7.18 9.74
C LEU A 81 3.95 -7.40 9.42
N LEU A 82 3.53 -8.65 9.17
CA LEU A 82 2.14 -9.02 8.87
C LEU A 82 1.23 -8.99 10.11
N ASP A 83 1.80 -9.08 11.30
CA ASP A 83 1.07 -8.91 12.56
C ASP A 83 0.94 -7.44 13.00
N LEU A 84 1.58 -6.49 12.30
CA LEU A 84 1.37 -5.07 12.56
C LEU A 84 -0.08 -4.67 12.30
N PRO A 85 -0.57 -3.64 13.02
CA PRO A 85 -1.88 -3.05 12.74
C PRO A 85 -1.99 -2.64 11.27
N LEU A 86 -3.09 -3.03 10.64
CA LEU A 86 -3.40 -2.74 9.25
C LEU A 86 -3.33 -1.24 8.93
N SER A 87 -3.68 -0.38 9.89
CA SER A 87 -3.57 1.08 9.74
C SER A 87 -2.13 1.55 9.50
N LEU A 88 -1.14 0.96 10.19
CA LEU A 88 0.28 1.21 9.93
C LEU A 88 0.72 0.55 8.63
N GLY A 89 0.25 -0.67 8.38
CA GLY A 89 0.50 -1.39 7.13
C GLY A 89 0.12 -0.57 5.90
N ILE A 90 -1.09 -0.04 5.84
CA ILE A 90 -1.59 0.73 4.69
C ILE A 90 -0.76 2.00 4.48
N VAL A 91 -0.35 2.70 5.54
CA VAL A 91 0.49 3.90 5.41
C VAL A 91 1.88 3.55 4.88
N VAL A 92 2.52 2.52 5.44
CA VAL A 92 3.88 2.10 5.04
C VAL A 92 3.87 1.50 3.63
N PHE A 93 2.99 0.54 3.35
CA PHE A 93 2.89 -0.07 2.02
C PHE A 93 2.41 0.94 0.97
N GLY A 94 1.43 1.78 1.29
CA GLY A 94 0.97 2.85 0.39
C GLY A 94 2.08 3.84 0.06
N GLY A 95 2.85 4.27 1.08
CA GLY A 95 4.00 5.15 0.90
C GLY A 95 5.13 4.53 0.09
N LEU A 96 5.54 3.30 0.42
CA LEU A 96 6.59 2.56 -0.30
C LEU A 96 6.19 2.27 -1.76
N PHE A 97 4.94 1.86 -1.99
CA PHE A 97 4.44 1.62 -3.34
C PHE A 97 4.42 2.92 -4.16
N GLY A 98 3.92 4.01 -3.57
CA GLY A 98 3.98 5.33 -4.21
C GLY A 98 5.40 5.75 -4.57
N ALA A 99 6.36 5.56 -3.67
CA ALA A 99 7.77 5.87 -3.91
C ALA A 99 8.40 5.00 -5.01
N LEU A 100 8.17 3.69 -5.00
CA LEU A 100 8.70 2.75 -5.98
C LEU A 100 8.20 3.07 -7.39
N VAL A 101 6.90 3.32 -7.54
CA VAL A 101 6.33 3.65 -8.85
C VAL A 101 6.81 5.03 -9.31
N GLY A 102 6.91 6.01 -8.41
CA GLY A 102 7.51 7.32 -8.71
C GLY A 102 8.95 7.20 -9.21
N TYR A 103 9.75 6.36 -8.55
CA TYR A 103 11.12 6.06 -8.96
C TYR A 103 11.18 5.43 -10.36
N LEU A 104 10.41 4.37 -10.62
CA LEU A 104 10.37 3.70 -11.93
C LEU A 104 10.00 4.64 -13.07
N ILE A 105 9.06 5.57 -12.84
CA ILE A 105 8.66 6.56 -13.84
C ILE A 105 9.76 7.58 -14.06
N SER A 106 10.44 8.03 -13.01
CA SER A 106 11.58 8.95 -13.16
C SER A 106 12.67 8.32 -14.03
N GLU A 107 12.99 7.05 -13.80
CA GLU A 107 13.96 6.28 -14.59
C GLU A 107 13.51 6.19 -16.06
N ILE A 108 12.25 5.80 -16.31
CA ILE A 108 11.67 5.70 -17.66
C ILE A 108 11.65 7.05 -18.39
N SER A 109 11.43 8.15 -17.66
CA SER A 109 11.44 9.50 -18.22
C SER A 109 12.85 9.95 -18.62
N LEU A 110 13.86 9.48 -17.89
CA LEU A 110 15.28 9.79 -18.11
C LEU A 110 15.81 9.03 -19.34
N PHE A 111 15.40 7.78 -19.55
CA PHE A 111 15.73 6.98 -20.74
C PHE A 111 15.06 7.46 -22.03
N ARG A 112 14.04 8.32 -21.94
CA ARG A 112 13.29 8.81 -23.11
C ARG A 112 13.81 10.16 -23.65
N LYS A 113 14.72 10.84 -22.95
CA LYS A 113 15.44 12.02 -23.44
C LYS A 113 16.64 11.61 -24.28
#